data_AF-A0A954JUV2-F1
#
_entry.id   AF-A0A954JUV2-F1
#
_cell.length_a   1.000
_cell.length_b   1.000
_cell.length_c   1.000
_cell.angle_alpha   90.00
_cell.angle_beta   90.00
_cell.angle_gamma   90.00
#
_symmetry.space_group_name_H-M   'P 1'
#
loop_
_entity.id
_entity.type
_entity.pdbx_description
1 polymer ?
#
loop_
_entity_poly.entity_id
_entity_poly.type
_entity_poly.pdbx_seq_one_letter_code
_entity_poly.pdbx_strand_id
1 'polypeptide(L)'
;MKQFSICALSGCCALLLFTHLCQADSKSPKWAATSIKKAGPDFKIQGEYSGTIGEGDEALKYGVQVIAKGEGEFDAVGYPGGLPGDGWKQEEKVTVSGEKRGDVISFVSEHGRGDLKDGEMTLFDSEGNEVGVLEKVHRESPTLGKKAPEGATVLFDSAQ
;
A
#
# COMPACT_ATOMS: atom_id res chain seq x y z
N MET A 1 -60.77 4.79 33.03
CA MET A 1 -60.49 6.17 32.52
C MET A 1 -58.97 6.29 32.44
N LYS A 2 -58.27 6.39 31.32
CA LYS A 2 -58.57 6.81 29.94
C LYS A 2 -57.97 5.78 28.97
N GLN A 3 -58.69 5.51 27.87
CA GLN A 3 -58.27 4.64 26.77
C GLN A 3 -57.33 5.38 25.80
N PHE A 4 -56.42 4.61 25.22
CA PHE A 4 -55.60 4.95 24.06
C PHE A 4 -56.47 4.94 22.79
N SER A 5 -56.18 5.84 21.84
CA SER A 5 -56.50 5.62 20.42
C SER A 5 -55.66 6.50 19.49
N ILE A 6 -54.74 5.84 18.80
CA ILE A 6 -54.46 5.87 17.35
C ILE A 6 -54.61 7.22 16.63
N CYS A 7 -53.48 7.75 16.13
CA CYS A 7 -53.46 8.45 14.85
C CYS A 7 -52.50 7.71 13.91
N ALA A 8 -53.07 7.12 12.86
CA ALA A 8 -52.37 6.67 11.68
C ALA A 8 -51.87 7.89 10.90
N LEU A 9 -50.60 7.89 10.50
CA LEU A 9 -50.14 8.66 9.35
C LEU A 9 -49.35 7.71 8.45
N SER A 10 -50.04 7.27 7.40
CA SER A 10 -49.46 6.62 6.23
C SER A 10 -48.60 7.67 5.51
N GLY A 11 -47.28 7.48 5.55
CA GLY A 11 -46.30 8.33 4.88
C GLY A 11 -45.43 7.49 3.97
N CYS A 12 -45.72 7.51 2.67
CA CYS A 12 -44.83 7.05 1.62
C CYS A 12 -43.44 7.65 1.78
N CYS A 13 -42.44 6.83 2.08
CA CYS A 13 -41.04 7.12 1.75
C CYS A 13 -40.50 5.91 1.00
N ALA A 14 -40.56 6.01 -0.33
CA ALA A 14 -39.84 5.12 -1.21
C ALA A 14 -38.35 5.28 -0.93
N LEU A 15 -37.77 4.31 -0.22
CA LEU A 15 -36.35 4.21 0.02
C LEU A 15 -35.69 3.78 -1.30
N LEU A 16 -35.27 4.76 -2.10
CA LEU A 16 -34.39 4.52 -3.25
C LEU A 16 -33.03 4.06 -2.72
N LEU A 17 -32.85 2.75 -2.58
CA LEU A 17 -31.55 2.11 -2.47
C LEU A 17 -30.79 2.38 -3.78
N PHE A 18 -29.97 3.42 -3.78
CA PHE A 18 -28.88 3.55 -4.75
C PHE A 18 -27.90 2.41 -4.48
N THR A 19 -28.09 1.30 -5.19
CA THR A 19 -27.05 0.31 -5.37
C THR A 19 -25.93 0.99 -6.15
N HIS A 20 -24.86 1.39 -5.45
CA HIS A 20 -23.58 1.60 -6.13
C HIS A 20 -23.19 0.25 -6.71
N LEU A 21 -23.42 0.07 -8.01
CA LEU A 21 -22.66 -0.90 -8.77
C LEU A 21 -21.20 -0.55 -8.56
N CYS A 22 -20.47 -1.35 -7.78
CA CYS A 22 -19.06 -1.54 -8.04
C CYS A 22 -18.99 -2.10 -9.47
N GLN A 23 -18.85 -1.22 -10.45
CA GLN A 23 -18.35 -1.65 -11.75
C GLN A 23 -16.92 -2.08 -11.51
N ALA A 24 -16.74 -3.38 -11.34
CA ALA A 24 -15.44 -4.00 -11.50
C ALA A 24 -14.89 -3.52 -12.84
N ASP A 25 -13.68 -2.97 -12.86
CA ASP A 25 -13.04 -2.48 -14.07
C ASP A 25 -12.59 -3.71 -14.87
N SER A 26 -13.56 -4.40 -15.51
CA SER A 26 -13.35 -5.63 -16.25
C SER A 26 -12.67 -5.32 -17.57
N LYS A 27 -11.43 -4.84 -17.51
CA LYS A 27 -10.65 -4.53 -18.69
C LYS A 27 -10.39 -5.84 -19.43
N SER A 28 -10.51 -5.79 -20.76
CA SER A 28 -10.37 -6.97 -21.63
C SER A 28 -9.07 -7.74 -21.31
N PRO A 29 -9.00 -9.07 -21.50
CA PRO A 29 -7.78 -9.86 -21.24
C PRO A 29 -6.54 -9.46 -22.08
N LYS A 30 -6.67 -8.48 -23.00
CA LYS A 30 -5.57 -7.88 -23.77
C LYS A 30 -5.18 -6.48 -23.29
N TRP A 31 -5.72 -6.00 -22.17
CA TRP A 31 -5.37 -4.71 -21.62
C TRP A 31 -4.02 -4.80 -20.88
N ALA A 32 -3.09 -3.93 -21.26
CA ALA A 32 -1.89 -3.64 -20.50
C ALA A 32 -1.71 -2.11 -20.44
N ALA A 33 -1.45 -1.58 -19.25
CA ALA A 33 -1.12 -0.17 -19.09
C ALA A 33 0.35 0.05 -19.45
N THR A 34 0.62 0.90 -20.45
CA THR A 34 1.98 1.28 -20.85
C THR A 34 2.52 2.50 -20.10
N SER A 35 1.78 2.99 -19.10
CA SER A 35 2.20 4.09 -18.23
C SER A 35 1.41 4.06 -16.93
N ILE A 36 1.99 4.61 -15.85
CA ILE A 36 1.34 4.68 -14.53
C ILE A 36 0.00 5.42 -14.61
N LYS A 37 -0.09 6.51 -15.40
CA LYS A 37 -1.34 7.27 -15.58
C LYS A 37 -2.48 6.41 -16.15
N LYS A 38 -2.17 5.40 -16.95
CA LYS A 38 -3.15 4.47 -17.54
C LYS A 38 -3.43 3.23 -16.68
N ALA A 39 -2.57 2.96 -15.70
CA ALA A 39 -2.69 1.80 -14.82
C ALA A 39 -3.81 2.00 -13.79
N GLY A 40 -3.99 3.23 -13.30
CA GLY A 40 -4.99 3.60 -12.31
C GLY A 40 -4.36 4.41 -11.18
N PRO A 41 -5.15 5.07 -10.32
CA PRO A 41 -4.64 5.87 -9.22
C PRO A 41 -3.85 5.04 -8.20
N ASP A 42 -4.27 3.81 -7.94
CA ASP A 42 -3.66 2.91 -6.93
C ASP A 42 -2.21 2.54 -7.27
N PHE A 43 -1.90 2.38 -8.57
CA PHE A 43 -0.55 2.07 -9.04
C PHE A 43 0.46 3.20 -8.83
N LYS A 44 0.00 4.43 -8.55
CA LYS A 44 0.91 5.51 -8.10
C LYS A 44 1.35 5.31 -6.65
N ILE A 45 0.54 4.64 -5.85
CA ILE A 45 0.76 4.40 -4.43
C ILE A 45 1.68 3.19 -4.24
N GLN A 46 1.51 2.14 -5.05
CA GLN A 46 2.43 1.00 -5.11
C GLN A 46 3.90 1.44 -5.12
N GLY A 47 4.74 0.69 -4.42
CA GLY A 47 6.17 0.95 -4.33
C GLY A 47 6.78 0.41 -3.04
N GLU A 48 8.01 0.84 -2.78
CA GLU A 48 8.75 0.48 -1.59
C GLU A 48 8.78 1.65 -0.63
N TYR A 49 8.73 1.34 0.66
CA TYR A 49 8.76 2.29 1.75
C TYR A 49 9.81 1.84 2.76
N SER A 50 10.57 2.78 3.31
CA SER A 50 11.58 2.45 4.31
C SER A 50 11.72 3.55 5.35
N GLY A 51 12.10 3.16 6.56
CA GLY A 51 12.28 4.02 7.69
C GLY A 51 12.84 3.23 8.87
N THR A 52 12.74 3.81 10.06
CA THR A 52 13.19 3.20 11.31
C THR A 52 12.01 3.17 12.27
N ILE A 53 11.87 2.06 13.00
CA ILE A 53 10.88 1.90 14.06
C ILE A 53 11.59 1.81 15.42
N GLY A 54 10.94 2.27 16.47
CA GLY A 54 11.51 2.36 17.82
C GLY A 54 12.49 3.54 17.99
N GLU A 55 13.08 3.63 19.18
CA GLU A 55 13.98 4.72 19.55
C GLU A 55 15.26 4.20 20.24
N GLY A 56 16.33 5.00 20.20
CA GLY A 56 17.58 4.68 20.89
C GLY A 56 18.26 3.41 20.38
N ASP A 57 18.76 2.59 21.31
CA ASP A 57 19.48 1.35 20.99
C ASP A 57 18.56 0.23 20.46
N GLU A 58 17.24 0.39 20.56
CA GLU A 58 16.23 -0.55 20.06
C GLU A 58 15.73 -0.17 18.66
N ALA A 59 16.22 0.92 18.09
CA ALA A 59 15.84 1.39 16.77
C ALA A 59 16.18 0.34 15.70
N LEU A 60 15.16 -0.10 14.96
CA LEU A 60 15.27 -1.11 13.92
C LEU A 60 14.88 -0.52 12.57
N LYS A 61 15.73 -0.71 11.55
CA LYS A 61 15.36 -0.39 10.17
C LYS A 61 14.21 -1.28 9.72
N TYR A 62 13.21 -0.71 9.07
CA TYR A 62 12.06 -1.44 8.56
C TYR A 62 11.78 -1.08 7.11
N GLY A 63 11.39 -2.08 6.33
CA GLY A 63 11.03 -1.92 4.91
C GLY A 63 9.65 -2.48 4.64
N VAL A 64 8.87 -1.84 3.78
CA VAL A 64 7.57 -2.35 3.33
C VAL A 64 7.48 -2.26 1.81
N GLN A 65 7.08 -3.36 1.16
CA GLN A 65 6.67 -3.35 -0.24
C GLN A 65 5.15 -3.34 -0.31
N VAL A 66 4.58 -2.30 -0.92
CA VAL A 66 3.13 -2.15 -1.13
C VAL A 66 2.78 -2.49 -2.56
N ILE A 67 1.83 -3.40 -2.77
CA ILE A 67 1.40 -3.93 -4.05
C ILE A 67 -0.05 -3.54 -4.28
N ALA A 68 -0.32 -2.78 -5.34
CA ALA A 68 -1.69 -2.44 -5.73
C ALA A 68 -2.34 -3.63 -6.44
N LYS A 69 -3.53 -4.03 -5.98
CA LYS A 69 -4.37 -5.04 -6.63
C LYS A 69 -5.40 -4.42 -7.57
N GLY A 70 -5.67 -3.14 -7.38
CA GLY A 70 -6.71 -2.38 -8.07
C GLY A 70 -7.94 -2.22 -7.19
N GLU A 71 -8.87 -1.36 -7.61
CA GLU A 71 -10.16 -1.14 -6.92
C GLU A 71 -10.03 -0.73 -5.44
N GLY A 72 -8.90 -0.09 -5.07
CA GLY A 72 -8.63 0.29 -3.68
C GLY A 72 -8.11 -0.85 -2.80
N GLU A 73 -7.83 -2.02 -3.36
CA GLU A 73 -7.24 -3.17 -2.65
C GLU A 73 -5.71 -3.19 -2.82
N PHE A 74 -5.03 -3.56 -1.74
CA PHE A 74 -3.57 -3.60 -1.66
C PHE A 74 -3.11 -4.83 -0.87
N ASP A 75 -1.94 -5.35 -1.22
CA ASP A 75 -1.15 -6.21 -0.33
C ASP A 75 0.07 -5.41 0.15
N ALA A 76 0.56 -5.70 1.35
CA ALA A 76 1.82 -5.20 1.86
C ALA A 76 2.68 -6.34 2.41
N VAL A 77 3.99 -6.24 2.18
CA VAL A 77 4.99 -7.15 2.74
C VAL A 77 5.98 -6.34 3.57
N GLY A 78 5.97 -6.56 4.88
CA GLY A 78 6.88 -5.94 5.84
C GLY A 78 8.13 -6.79 6.08
N TYR A 79 9.27 -6.10 6.16
CA TYR A 79 10.61 -6.67 6.26
C TYR A 79 11.34 -6.05 7.46
N PRO A 80 11.33 -6.73 8.62
CA PRO A 80 12.16 -6.34 9.77
C PRO A 80 13.65 -6.36 9.38
N GLY A 81 14.38 -5.28 9.65
CA GLY A 81 15.77 -5.11 9.25
C GLY A 81 15.99 -4.42 7.90
N GLY A 82 14.94 -3.99 7.21
CA GLY A 82 15.00 -3.18 5.98
C GLY A 82 14.46 -3.88 4.74
N LEU A 83 14.54 -3.25 3.57
CA LEU A 83 14.05 -3.84 2.31
C LEU A 83 15.00 -4.96 1.82
N PRO A 84 14.52 -5.88 0.95
CA PRO A 84 15.41 -6.81 0.25
C PRO A 84 16.56 -6.08 -0.47
N GLY A 85 17.81 -6.46 -0.15
CA GLY A 85 19.00 -5.79 -0.66
C GLY A 85 19.35 -4.46 0.04
N ASP A 86 18.72 -4.18 1.18
CA ASP A 86 18.98 -3.01 2.03
C ASP A 86 18.84 -3.37 3.53
N GLY A 87 19.60 -4.37 3.95
CA GLY A 87 19.72 -4.77 5.36
C GLY A 87 18.94 -6.02 5.74
N TRP A 88 17.86 -6.36 5.02
CA TRP A 88 17.08 -7.56 5.32
C TRP A 88 17.90 -8.84 5.18
N LYS A 89 17.88 -9.67 6.22
CA LYS A 89 18.67 -10.91 6.31
C LYS A 89 17.89 -12.17 5.94
N GLN A 90 16.81 -12.04 5.18
CA GLN A 90 15.91 -13.15 4.82
C GLN A 90 15.26 -13.82 6.03
N GLU A 91 15.04 -13.03 7.09
CA GLU A 91 14.28 -13.43 8.27
C GLU A 91 12.76 -13.47 7.95
N GLU A 92 11.92 -13.79 8.92
CA GLU A 92 10.47 -13.84 8.70
C GLU A 92 9.93 -12.46 8.25
N LYS A 93 8.98 -12.50 7.32
CA LYS A 93 8.32 -11.31 6.75
C LYS A 93 6.85 -11.33 7.12
N VAL A 94 6.27 -10.16 7.30
CA VAL A 94 4.84 -10.01 7.58
C VAL A 94 4.12 -9.71 6.27
N THR A 95 3.06 -10.45 5.95
CA THR A 95 2.24 -10.17 4.76
C THR A 95 0.82 -9.88 5.20
N VAL A 96 0.24 -8.78 4.70
CA VAL A 96 -1.07 -8.29 5.12
C VAL A 96 -1.79 -7.63 3.95
N SER A 97 -3.08 -7.88 3.83
CA SER A 97 -3.94 -7.17 2.87
C SER A 97 -4.46 -5.88 3.50
N GLY A 98 -4.65 -4.87 2.67
CA GLY A 98 -5.13 -3.55 3.07
C GLY A 98 -6.15 -3.02 2.09
N GLU A 99 -7.01 -2.14 2.60
CA GLU A 99 -8.07 -1.51 1.85
C GLU A 99 -7.95 0.00 1.97
N LYS A 100 -8.23 0.69 0.87
CA LYS A 100 -8.32 2.15 0.84
C LYS A 100 -9.65 2.61 1.41
N ARG A 101 -9.59 3.43 2.46
CA ARG A 101 -10.73 4.09 3.11
C ARG A 101 -10.55 5.60 3.04
N GLY A 102 -11.23 6.23 2.08
CA GLY A 102 -10.99 7.63 1.74
C GLY A 102 -9.58 7.79 1.16
N ASP A 103 -8.74 8.56 1.83
CA ASP A 103 -7.36 8.83 1.38
C ASP A 103 -6.30 7.96 2.09
N VAL A 104 -6.71 7.15 3.07
CA VAL A 104 -5.81 6.30 3.85
C VAL A 104 -5.96 4.85 3.41
N ILE A 105 -4.85 4.14 3.26
CA ILE A 105 -4.85 2.68 3.11
C ILE A 105 -4.37 2.09 4.43
N SER A 106 -5.18 1.24 5.04
CA SER A 106 -4.88 0.64 6.34
C SER A 106 -4.56 -0.84 6.19
N PHE A 107 -3.44 -1.26 6.78
CA PHE A 107 -2.94 -2.62 6.84
C PHE A 107 -2.96 -3.06 8.29
N VAL A 108 -3.78 -4.06 8.64
CA VAL A 108 -3.96 -4.50 10.03
C VAL A 108 -3.53 -5.95 10.18
N SER A 109 -2.66 -6.23 11.14
CA SER A 109 -2.18 -7.56 11.49
C SER A 109 -2.26 -7.78 13.00
N GLU A 110 -1.95 -8.99 13.46
CA GLU A 110 -1.85 -9.27 14.90
C GLU A 110 -0.70 -8.51 15.60
N HIS A 111 0.30 -8.06 14.83
CA HIS A 111 1.48 -7.37 15.35
C HIS A 111 1.32 -5.84 15.39
N GLY A 112 0.23 -5.30 14.84
CA GLY A 112 0.02 -3.86 14.75
C GLY A 112 -0.64 -3.44 13.44
N ARG A 113 -0.55 -2.14 13.14
CA ARG A 113 -1.21 -1.49 12.01
C ARG A 113 -0.25 -0.58 11.24
N GLY A 114 -0.36 -0.55 9.92
CA GLY A 114 0.26 0.46 9.07
C GLY A 114 -0.80 1.29 8.34
N ASP A 115 -0.75 2.61 8.48
CA ASP A 115 -1.62 3.53 7.75
C ASP A 115 -0.79 4.30 6.71
N LEU A 116 -1.08 4.11 5.43
CA LEU A 116 -0.40 4.75 4.31
C LEU A 116 -1.23 5.90 3.76
N LYS A 117 -0.64 7.10 3.73
CA LYS A 117 -1.25 8.31 3.19
C LYS A 117 -0.16 9.23 2.64
N ASP A 118 -0.42 9.87 1.49
CA ASP A 118 0.45 10.90 0.91
C ASP A 118 1.94 10.52 0.70
N GLY A 119 2.24 9.21 0.60
CA GLY A 119 3.60 8.71 0.42
C GLY A 119 4.35 8.39 1.72
N GLU A 120 3.68 8.51 2.87
CA GLU A 120 4.19 8.16 4.18
C GLU A 120 3.33 7.05 4.80
N MET A 121 3.99 6.06 5.39
CA MET A 121 3.35 4.98 6.12
C MET A 121 3.67 5.11 7.60
N THR A 122 2.67 5.44 8.41
CA THR A 122 2.79 5.44 9.87
C THR A 122 2.52 4.04 10.39
N LEU A 123 3.43 3.51 11.20
CA LEU A 123 3.32 2.21 11.84
C LEU A 123 2.90 2.38 13.30
N PHE A 124 2.00 1.51 13.73
CA PHE A 124 1.50 1.43 15.10
C PHE A 124 1.70 0.02 15.65
N ASP A 125 2.01 -0.10 16.93
CA ASP A 125 2.00 -1.39 17.63
C ASP A 125 0.57 -1.90 17.85
N SER A 126 0.44 -3.05 18.51
CA SER A 126 -0.85 -3.66 18.84
C SER A 126 -1.67 -2.89 19.88
N GLU A 127 -1.03 -1.99 20.65
CA GLU A 127 -1.69 -1.10 21.62
C GLU A 127 -2.17 0.22 20.99
N GLY A 128 -1.72 0.50 19.77
CA GLY A 128 -2.07 1.69 19.00
C GLY A 128 -1.09 2.85 19.18
N ASN A 129 0.07 2.63 19.79
CA ASN A 129 1.13 3.63 19.88
C ASN A 129 1.87 3.72 18.54
N GLU A 130 2.20 4.92 18.10
CA GLU A 130 3.04 5.13 16.91
C GLU A 130 4.47 4.65 17.20
N VAL A 131 4.98 3.77 16.33
CA VAL A 131 6.33 3.19 16.48
C VAL A 131 7.29 3.65 15.39
N GLY A 132 6.81 4.33 14.36
CA GLY A 132 7.68 4.93 13.34
C GLY A 132 6.94 5.31 12.06
N VAL A 133 7.63 6.05 11.20
CA VAL A 133 7.13 6.48 9.89
C VAL A 133 8.09 6.00 8.81
N LEU A 134 7.55 5.44 7.73
CA LEU A 134 8.30 5.02 6.55
C LEU A 134 7.98 5.94 5.38
N GLU A 135 9.03 6.39 4.69
CA GLU A 135 8.90 7.20 3.49
C GLU A 135 9.01 6.35 2.23
N LYS A 136 8.34 6.77 1.15
CA LYS A 136 8.47 6.13 -0.15
C LYS A 136 9.88 6.27 -0.71
N VAL A 137 10.49 5.15 -1.10
CA VAL A 137 11.85 5.14 -1.66
C VAL A 137 11.85 4.87 -3.16
N HIS A 138 12.80 5.49 -3.87
CA HIS A 138 13.12 5.19 -5.26
C HIS A 138 14.54 4.62 -5.33
N ARG A 139 14.67 3.35 -5.74
CA ARG A 139 15.97 2.69 -5.85
C ARG A 139 16.56 2.90 -7.23
N GLU A 140 17.77 3.45 -7.27
CA GLU A 140 18.59 3.51 -8.46
C GLU A 140 19.83 2.62 -8.28
N SER A 141 20.26 1.97 -9.36
CA SER A 141 21.47 1.15 -9.29
C SER A 141 22.72 2.05 -9.19
N PRO A 142 23.66 1.78 -8.28
CA PRO A 142 24.92 2.51 -8.21
C PRO A 142 25.82 2.27 -9.43
N THR A 143 25.48 1.31 -10.30
CA THR A 143 26.16 1.03 -11.56
C THR A 143 25.44 1.58 -12.79
N LEU A 144 24.27 2.22 -12.61
CA LEU A 144 23.51 2.80 -13.71
C LEU A 144 24.37 3.83 -14.46
N GLY A 145 24.55 3.63 -15.77
CA GLY A 145 25.35 4.50 -16.63
C GLY A 145 26.87 4.43 -16.43
N LYS A 146 27.39 3.59 -15.52
CA LYS A 146 28.84 3.37 -15.40
C LYS A 146 29.36 2.58 -16.60
N LYS A 147 30.57 2.91 -17.05
CA LYS A 147 31.27 2.14 -18.08
C LYS A 147 31.52 0.71 -17.60
N ALA A 148 31.60 -0.22 -18.55
CA ALA A 148 32.05 -1.56 -18.26
C ALA A 148 33.42 -1.52 -17.53
N PRO A 149 33.62 -2.34 -16.49
CA PRO A 149 34.91 -2.46 -15.82
C PRO A 149 36.03 -2.84 -16.79
N GLU A 150 37.28 -2.50 -16.45
CA GLU A 150 38.44 -2.84 -17.29
C GLU A 150 38.53 -4.36 -17.50
N GLY A 151 38.77 -4.79 -18.76
CA GLY A 151 38.86 -6.20 -19.13
C GLY A 151 37.52 -6.94 -19.25
N ALA A 152 36.38 -6.28 -18.99
CA ALA A 152 35.07 -6.90 -19.13
C ALA A 152 34.70 -7.07 -20.61
N THR A 153 34.22 -8.27 -20.96
CA THR A 153 33.57 -8.51 -22.25
C THR A 153 32.20 -7.84 -22.26
N VAL A 154 32.01 -6.85 -23.13
CA VAL A 154 30.71 -6.19 -23.32
C VAL A 154 29.83 -7.07 -24.21
N LEU A 155 28.72 -7.56 -23.65
CA LEU A 155 27.75 -8.39 -24.38
C LEU A 155 26.73 -7.55 -25.16
N PHE A 156 26.41 -6.35 -24.68
CA PHE A 156 25.49 -5.40 -25.29
C PHE A 156 26.00 -3.98 -25.04
N ASP A 157 26.25 -3.22 -26.10
CA ASP A 157 26.38 -1.76 -26.02
C ASP A 157 25.10 -1.13 -26.60
N SER A 158 24.64 -0.04 -26.01
CA SER A 158 23.46 0.69 -26.46
C SER A 158 23.83 1.80 -27.43
N ALA A 159 24.80 1.55 -28.32
CA ALA A 159 25.16 2.51 -29.38
C ALA A 159 24.08 2.51 -30.48
N GLN A 160 22.97 3.21 -30.23
CA GLN A 160 22.05 3.71 -31.25
C GLN A 160 21.67 5.16 -30.96
#